data_AF-A0A382DX72-F1
#
_entry.id   AF-A0A382DX72-F1
#
_cell.length_a   1.000
_cell.length_b   1.000
_cell.length_c   1.000
_cell.angle_alpha   90.00
_cell.angle_beta   90.00
_cell.angle_gamma   90.00
#
_symmetry.space_group_name_H-M   'P 1'
#
loop_
_entity.id
_entity.type
_entity.pdbx_description
1 polymer ?
#
loop_
_entity_poly.entity_id
_entity_poly.type
_entity_poly.pdbx_seq_one_letter_code
_entity_poly.pdbx_strand_id
1 'polypeptide(L)'
;MQIYDQLTIGIEEEYQIIDTDSRELTSFVSEFMEQGAVLFKDNVKPEFLQSQIEVGSRVCKNIKEARSEICRLRKMVSGVAAKNNCKIVAAGTHPFSKWEDQLVTNKERYWGLLDSMQIVAKRLLIFGMHVHIGIKDRDLQIDIMNQMRYFMPHILTLSTSSPFW
;
A
#
# COMPACT_ATOMS: atom_id res chain seq x y z
N MET A 1 -24.86 -24.70 -0.15
CA MET A 1 -23.50 -24.30 0.30
C MET A 1 -23.51 -22.78 0.37
N GLN A 2 -23.23 -22.18 1.53
CA GLN A 2 -23.28 -20.72 1.65
C GLN A 2 -22.16 -20.11 0.81
N ILE A 3 -22.49 -19.08 0.02
CA ILE A 3 -21.57 -18.33 -0.86
C ILE A 3 -20.30 -17.88 -0.11
N TYR A 4 -20.42 -17.62 1.19
CA TYR A 4 -19.33 -17.17 2.05
C TYR A 4 -18.20 -18.19 2.25
N ASP A 5 -18.46 -19.49 2.12
CA ASP A 5 -17.46 -20.55 2.36
C ASP A 5 -16.39 -20.64 1.24
N GLN A 6 -16.53 -19.85 0.18
CA GLN A 6 -15.61 -19.83 -0.96
C GLN A 6 -14.88 -18.50 -1.17
N LEU A 7 -15.16 -17.48 -0.36
CA LEU A 7 -14.50 -16.19 -0.50
C LEU A 7 -13.06 -16.24 0.00
N THR A 8 -12.17 -15.54 -0.68
CA THR A 8 -10.78 -15.36 -0.24
C THR A 8 -10.45 -13.88 -0.08
N ILE A 9 -9.40 -13.58 0.68
CA ILE A 9 -8.98 -12.23 1.02
C ILE A 9 -7.52 -12.03 0.63
N GLY A 10 -7.23 -10.98 -0.12
CA GLY A 10 -5.88 -10.41 -0.28
C GLY A 10 -5.88 -9.00 0.28
N ILE A 11 -4.80 -8.58 0.93
CA ILE A 11 -4.64 -7.21 1.44
C ILE A 11 -3.31 -6.66 0.98
N GLU A 12 -3.32 -5.46 0.43
CA GLU A 12 -2.13 -4.67 0.10
C GLU A 12 -2.10 -3.44 1.03
N GLU A 13 -0.93 -3.13 1.58
CA GLU A 13 -0.72 -1.94 2.41
C GLU A 13 0.46 -1.14 1.89
N GLU A 14 0.26 0.16 1.71
CA GLU A 14 1.29 1.11 1.32
C GLU A 14 1.73 1.90 2.55
N TYR A 15 3.04 2.05 2.72
CA TYR A 15 3.63 2.74 3.85
C TYR A 15 4.52 3.89 3.44
N GLN A 16 4.46 4.96 4.24
CA GLN A 16 5.43 6.04 4.24
C GLN A 16 6.73 5.56 4.87
N ILE A 17 7.88 5.79 4.23
CA ILE A 17 9.19 5.62 4.86
C ILE A 17 9.68 6.98 5.34
N ILE A 18 9.89 7.12 6.65
CA ILE A 18 10.32 8.37 7.27
C ILE A 18 11.69 8.22 7.94
N ASP A 19 12.47 9.29 7.87
CA ASP A 19 13.65 9.48 8.71
C ASP A 19 13.23 9.66 10.18
N THR A 20 13.96 9.08 11.13
CA THR A 20 13.54 9.16 12.55
C THR A 20 13.79 10.50 13.21
N ASP A 21 14.72 11.30 12.68
CA ASP A 21 15.15 12.57 13.27
C ASP A 21 14.36 13.73 12.68
N SER A 22 14.36 13.89 11.35
CA SER A 22 13.60 14.95 10.67
C SER A 22 12.11 14.64 10.58
N ARG A 23 11.74 13.35 10.60
CA ARG A 23 10.38 12.85 10.35
C ARG A 23 9.87 13.14 8.93
N GLU A 24 10.76 13.55 8.03
CA GLU A 24 10.42 13.70 6.62
C GLU A 24 10.40 12.35 5.92
N LEU A 25 9.64 12.30 4.82
CA LEU A 25 9.76 11.21 3.86
C LEU A 25 11.18 11.09 3.33
N THR A 26 11.68 9.86 3.26
CA THR A 26 13.01 9.57 2.73
C THR A 26 12.96 8.56 1.59
N SER A 27 13.79 8.77 0.57
CA SER A 27 13.86 7.92 -0.62
C SER A 27 14.80 6.73 -0.39
N PHE A 28 14.35 5.75 0.40
CA PHE A 28 15.19 4.61 0.84
C PHE A 28 14.82 3.27 0.18
N VAL A 29 13.82 3.24 -0.70
CA VAL A 29 13.28 1.97 -1.25
C VAL A 29 14.34 1.15 -2.01
N SER A 30 15.29 1.78 -2.70
CA SER A 30 16.30 1.05 -3.48
C SER A 30 17.23 0.21 -2.57
N GLU A 31 17.72 0.80 -1.48
CA GLU A 31 18.59 0.12 -0.50
C GLU A 31 17.81 -0.89 0.35
N PHE A 32 16.53 -0.58 0.65
CA PHE A 32 15.60 -1.49 1.30
C PHE A 32 15.39 -2.77 0.48
N MET A 33 15.22 -2.64 -0.84
CA MET A 33 15.03 -3.77 -1.74
C MET A 33 16.30 -4.61 -1.87
N GLU A 34 17.49 -4.02 -1.89
CA GLU A 34 18.76 -4.77 -1.94
C GLU A 34 19.02 -5.60 -0.67
N GLN A 35 18.84 -4.99 0.51
CA GLN A 35 19.02 -5.70 1.79
C GLN A 35 17.90 -6.71 2.07
N GLY A 36 16.74 -6.47 1.47
CA GLY A 36 15.51 -7.19 1.71
C GLY A 36 15.15 -8.25 0.67
N ALA A 37 15.78 -8.25 -0.51
CA ALA A 37 15.43 -9.11 -1.64
C ALA A 37 15.36 -10.61 -1.30
N VAL A 38 16.12 -11.06 -0.30
CA VAL A 38 16.11 -12.45 0.18
C VAL A 38 14.87 -12.74 1.06
N LEU A 39 14.39 -11.76 1.82
CA LEU A 39 13.23 -11.87 2.71
C LEU A 39 11.90 -11.58 1.99
N PHE A 40 11.93 -10.85 0.87
CA PHE A 40 10.77 -10.17 0.30
C PHE A 40 10.25 -10.69 -1.04
N LYS A 41 10.86 -11.74 -1.62
CA LYS A 41 10.77 -12.11 -3.05
C LYS A 41 9.42 -11.89 -3.74
N ASP A 42 8.30 -12.22 -3.11
CA ASP A 42 6.97 -12.10 -3.74
C ASP A 42 6.00 -11.12 -3.04
N ASN A 43 6.38 -10.54 -1.89
CA ASN A 43 5.46 -9.78 -1.04
C ASN A 43 5.73 -8.26 -1.01
N VAL A 44 6.86 -7.79 -1.52
CA VAL A 44 7.20 -6.35 -1.52
C VAL A 44 7.46 -5.88 -2.94
N LYS A 45 6.85 -4.75 -3.29
CA LYS A 45 7.08 -4.10 -4.57
C LYS A 45 7.52 -2.65 -4.32
N PRO A 46 8.54 -2.17 -5.04
CA PRO A 46 8.86 -0.75 -5.02
C PRO A 46 7.77 0.01 -5.78
N GLU A 47 7.24 1.03 -5.12
CA GLU A 47 6.14 1.84 -5.66
C GLU A 47 6.61 2.96 -6.57
N PHE A 48 5.66 3.73 -7.11
CA PHE A 48 5.92 4.84 -8.02
C PHE A 48 6.91 5.88 -7.45
N LEU A 49 6.78 6.23 -6.16
CA LEU A 49 7.72 7.11 -5.46
C LEU A 49 8.63 6.30 -4.53
N GLN A 50 9.91 6.67 -4.46
CA GLN A 50 10.93 5.97 -3.67
C GLN A 50 10.78 6.11 -2.15
N SER A 51 9.84 6.93 -1.69
CA SER A 51 9.45 7.08 -0.28
C SER A 51 8.27 6.20 0.12
N GLN A 52 7.80 5.34 -0.78
CA GLN A 52 6.66 4.46 -0.57
C GLN A 52 7.05 3.00 -0.70
N ILE A 53 6.52 2.17 0.18
CA ILE A 53 6.65 0.71 0.09
C ILE A 53 5.28 0.05 0.13
N GLU A 54 4.98 -0.74 -0.89
CA GLU A 54 3.79 -1.60 -0.94
C GLU A 54 4.16 -3.01 -0.48
N VAL A 55 3.33 -3.56 0.40
CA VAL A 55 3.37 -4.99 0.74
C VAL A 55 2.04 -5.67 0.53
N GLY A 56 2.07 -6.83 -0.12
CA GLY A 56 0.89 -7.65 -0.40
C GLY A 56 0.87 -8.92 0.43
N SER A 57 -0.27 -9.23 1.04
CA SER A 57 -0.52 -10.52 1.68
C SER A 57 -0.61 -11.64 0.64
N ARG A 58 -0.35 -12.87 1.09
CA ARG A 58 -0.85 -14.04 0.35
C ARG A 58 -2.38 -14.06 0.36
N VAL A 59 -2.97 -14.88 -0.51
CA VAL A 59 -4.40 -15.17 -0.49
C VAL A 59 -4.76 -15.92 0.80
N CYS A 60 -5.66 -15.34 1.58
CA CYS A 60 -6.11 -15.84 2.88
C CYS A 60 -7.56 -16.37 2.77
N LYS A 61 -7.89 -17.40 3.55
CA LYS A 61 -9.23 -18.02 3.54
C LYS A 61 -10.23 -17.31 4.45
N ASN A 62 -9.73 -16.52 5.40
CA ASN A 62 -10.56 -15.82 6.39
C ASN A 62 -9.79 -14.67 7.05
N ILE A 63 -10.49 -13.88 7.87
CA ILE A 63 -9.92 -12.71 8.52
C ILE A 63 -8.83 -13.02 9.55
N LYS A 64 -8.82 -14.22 10.16
CA LYS A 64 -7.78 -14.61 11.12
C LYS A 64 -6.45 -14.83 10.41
N GLU A 65 -6.49 -15.52 9.27
CA GLU A 65 -5.32 -15.68 8.40
C GLU A 65 -4.82 -14.32 7.87
N ALA A 66 -5.72 -13.49 7.36
CA ALA A 66 -5.39 -12.15 6.85
C ALA A 66 -4.72 -11.29 7.94
N ARG A 67 -5.27 -11.27 9.17
CA ARG A 67 -4.68 -10.55 10.31
C ARG A 67 -3.27 -11.06 10.62
N SER A 68 -3.08 -12.38 10.64
CA SER A 68 -1.76 -12.97 10.90
C SER A 68 -0.74 -12.56 9.85
N GLU A 69 -1.13 -12.55 8.57
CA GLU A 69 -0.25 -12.13 7.47
C GLU A 69 0.10 -10.65 7.55
N ILE A 70 -0.87 -9.77 7.76
CA ILE A 70 -0.61 -8.33 7.91
C ILE A 70 0.32 -8.05 9.09
N CYS A 71 0.10 -8.69 10.25
CA CYS A 71 1.01 -8.56 11.39
C CYS A 71 2.43 -9.05 11.07
N ARG A 72 2.58 -10.13 10.29
CA ARG A 72 3.88 -10.64 9.84
C ARG A 72 4.57 -9.64 8.90
N LEU A 73 3.85 -9.13 7.89
CA LEU A 73 4.36 -8.17 6.92
C LEU A 73 4.81 -6.87 7.60
N ARG A 74 3.96 -6.28 8.46
CA ARG A 74 4.30 -5.08 9.25
C ARG A 74 5.57 -5.23 10.08
N LYS A 75 5.71 -6.35 10.81
CA LYS A 75 6.91 -6.62 11.61
C LYS A 75 8.17 -6.71 10.74
N MET A 76 8.03 -7.37 9.58
CA MET A 76 9.14 -7.56 8.65
C MET A 76 9.59 -6.22 8.05
N VAL A 77 8.67 -5.41 7.53
CA VAL A 77 8.98 -4.12 6.92
C VAL A 77 9.54 -3.15 7.96
N SER A 78 8.89 -3.04 9.12
CA SER A 78 9.36 -2.20 10.22
C SER A 78 10.75 -2.63 10.71
N GLY A 79 11.05 -3.92 10.72
CA GLY A 79 12.36 -4.43 11.11
C GLY A 79 13.48 -4.06 10.14
N VAL A 80 13.21 -4.01 8.83
CA VAL A 80 14.19 -3.56 7.84
C VAL A 80 14.36 -2.04 7.87
N ALA A 81 13.26 -1.28 8.01
CA ALA A 81 13.34 0.18 8.17
C ALA A 81 14.19 0.57 9.39
N ALA A 82 13.97 -0.09 10.53
CA ALA A 82 14.67 0.22 11.78
C ALA A 82 16.20 0.01 11.70
N LYS A 83 16.68 -0.95 10.87
CA LYS A 83 18.12 -1.17 10.66
C LYS A 83 18.81 -0.02 9.93
N ASN A 84 18.03 0.84 9.28
CA ASN A 84 18.51 1.95 8.45
C ASN A 84 18.06 3.31 9.01
N ASN A 85 17.86 3.40 10.33
CA ASN A 85 17.40 4.62 11.02
C ASN A 85 16.09 5.21 10.46
N CYS A 86 15.24 4.35 9.89
CA CYS A 86 13.95 4.73 9.32
C CYS A 86 12.78 4.11 10.10
N LYS A 87 11.59 4.67 9.93
CA LYS A 87 10.32 4.09 10.40
C LYS A 87 9.30 4.05 9.28
N ILE A 88 8.30 3.17 9.45
CA ILE A 88 7.13 3.14 8.59
C ILE A 88 5.93 3.80 9.27
N VAL A 89 5.12 4.50 8.48
CA VAL A 89 3.84 5.10 8.92
C VAL A 89 2.73 4.68 7.97
N ALA A 90 1.58 4.30 8.54
CA ALA A 90 0.36 3.97 7.81
C ALA A 90 -0.65 5.10 7.99
N ALA A 91 -0.70 6.02 7.02
CA ALA A 91 -1.65 7.12 6.96
C ALA A 91 -1.81 7.56 5.50
N GLY A 92 -3.00 8.06 5.13
CA GLY A 92 -3.32 8.35 3.73
C GLY A 92 -2.44 9.42 3.08
N THR A 93 -1.92 10.35 3.87
CA THR A 93 -1.03 11.43 3.42
C THR A 93 0.06 11.69 4.46
N HIS A 94 1.17 12.29 4.01
CA HIS A 94 2.22 12.75 4.92
C HIS A 94 1.93 14.22 5.32
N PRO A 95 2.13 14.63 6.58
CA PRO A 95 1.67 15.93 7.07
C PRO A 95 2.41 17.18 6.58
N PHE A 96 3.66 17.08 6.13
CA PHE A 96 4.46 18.26 5.74
C PHE A 96 5.53 18.05 4.65
N SER A 97 6.04 16.83 4.46
CA SER A 97 6.88 16.52 3.30
C SER A 97 6.15 16.78 1.99
N LYS A 98 6.82 17.49 1.09
CA LYS A 98 6.28 17.95 -0.18
C LYS A 98 6.39 16.88 -1.25
N TRP A 99 5.37 16.78 -2.10
CA TRP A 99 5.36 15.86 -3.24
C TRP A 99 6.40 16.26 -4.30
N GLU A 100 6.70 17.56 -4.39
CA GLU A 100 7.68 18.13 -5.32
C GLU A 100 9.10 17.61 -5.10
N ASP A 101 9.42 17.28 -3.84
CA ASP A 101 10.75 16.84 -3.41
C ASP A 101 10.92 15.31 -3.48
N GLN A 102 9.87 14.58 -3.87
CA GLN A 102 9.89 13.11 -3.91
C GLN A 102 10.49 12.57 -5.20
N LEU A 103 11.36 11.57 -5.07
CA LEU A 103 11.98 10.91 -6.20
C LEU A 103 11.07 9.83 -6.79
N VAL A 104 10.90 9.85 -8.11
CA VAL A 104 10.20 8.79 -8.83
C VAL A 104 11.13 7.59 -8.99
N THR A 105 10.58 6.39 -8.84
CA THR A 105 11.29 5.13 -9.07
C THR A 105 11.67 5.01 -10.54
N ASN A 106 12.94 4.73 -10.84
CA ASN A 106 13.42 4.65 -12.23
C ASN A 106 13.01 3.33 -12.92
N LYS A 107 11.76 3.27 -13.41
CA LYS A 107 11.22 2.15 -14.21
C LYS A 107 10.52 2.67 -15.47
N GLU A 108 10.73 2.00 -16.60
CA GLU A 108 10.18 2.37 -17.92
C GLU A 108 8.66 2.62 -17.90
N ARG A 109 7.90 1.77 -17.19
CA ARG A 109 6.44 1.94 -17.02
C ARG A 109 6.03 3.26 -16.37
N TYR A 110 6.85 3.80 -15.45
CA TYR A 110 6.53 5.01 -14.70
C TYR A 110 6.78 6.28 -15.51
N TRP A 111 7.66 6.23 -16.51
CA TRP A 111 7.87 7.33 -17.44
C TRP A 111 6.64 7.59 -18.32
N GLY A 112 5.98 6.54 -18.81
CA GLY A 112 4.73 6.70 -19.59
C GLY A 112 3.59 7.29 -18.76
N LEU A 113 3.50 6.95 -17.46
CA LEU A 113 2.52 7.51 -16.55
C LEU A 113 2.78 9.00 -16.28
N LEU A 114 4.04 9.37 -16.01
CA LEU A 114 4.45 10.77 -15.85
C LEU A 114 4.17 11.59 -17.10
N ASP A 115 4.49 11.05 -18.28
CA ASP A 115 4.28 11.75 -19.54
C ASP A 115 2.79 11.98 -19.82
N SER A 116 1.94 11.00 -19.51
CA SER A 116 0.49 11.09 -19.75
C SER A 116 -0.25 11.96 -18.73
N MET A 117 0.08 11.83 -17.44
CA MET A 117 -0.68 12.44 -16.34
C MET A 117 -0.01 13.70 -15.78
N GLN A 118 1.26 13.95 -16.12
CA GLN A 118 2.02 15.14 -15.75
C GLN A 118 1.90 15.45 -14.25
N ILE A 119 1.37 16.62 -13.90
CA ILE A 119 1.25 17.09 -12.52
C ILE A 119 0.38 16.16 -11.65
N VAL A 120 -0.58 15.43 -12.23
CA VAL A 120 -1.43 14.51 -11.48
C VAL A 120 -0.61 13.33 -10.97
N ALA A 121 0.26 12.74 -11.80
CA ALA A 121 1.12 11.64 -11.38
C ALA A 121 2.12 12.07 -10.30
N LYS A 122 2.70 13.26 -10.41
CA LYS A 122 3.63 13.78 -9.40
C LYS A 122 2.98 14.00 -8.03
N ARG A 123 1.67 14.27 -8.02
CA ARG A 123 0.86 14.43 -6.80
C ARG A 123 0.33 13.12 -6.24
N LEU A 124 0.70 11.95 -6.76
CA LEU A 124 0.32 10.64 -6.19
C LEU A 124 1.17 10.29 -4.96
N LEU A 125 1.38 11.27 -4.07
CA LEU A 125 1.94 11.04 -2.74
C LEU A 125 0.79 10.71 -1.76
N ILE A 126 0.14 9.60 -2.03
CA ILE A 126 -0.95 9.04 -1.23
C ILE A 126 -0.62 7.60 -0.90
N PHE A 127 -1.16 7.12 0.21
CA PHE A 127 -0.91 5.78 0.71
C PHE A 127 -2.23 5.09 1.03
N GLY A 128 -2.37 3.87 0.56
CA GLY A 128 -3.61 3.10 0.65
C GLY A 128 -3.49 1.81 1.46
N MET A 129 -4.67 1.27 1.76
CA MET A 129 -4.85 -0.15 2.03
C MET A 129 -5.90 -0.67 1.05
N HIS A 130 -5.56 -1.70 0.29
CA HIS A 130 -6.47 -2.35 -0.64
C HIS A 130 -6.89 -3.70 -0.09
N VAL A 131 -8.20 -3.96 -0.07
CA VAL A 131 -8.76 -5.25 0.34
C VAL A 131 -9.41 -5.90 -0.87
N HIS A 132 -8.84 -7.02 -1.29
CA HIS A 132 -9.26 -7.80 -2.44
C HIS A 132 -10.08 -8.99 -1.96
N ILE A 133 -11.31 -9.12 -2.46
CA ILE A 133 -12.17 -10.26 -2.16
C ILE A 133 -12.30 -11.14 -3.40
N GLY A 134 -11.85 -12.38 -3.31
CA GLY A 134 -11.99 -13.38 -4.37
C GLY A 134 -13.41 -13.92 -4.42
N ILE A 135 -14.12 -13.67 -5.51
CA ILE A 135 -15.49 -14.15 -5.76
C ILE A 135 -15.47 -14.95 -7.07
N LYS A 136 -15.99 -16.17 -7.09
CA LYS A 136 -15.98 -17.00 -8.32
C LYS A 136 -17.09 -16.66 -9.29
N ASP A 137 -18.27 -16.33 -8.77
CA ASP A 137 -19.46 -16.01 -9.55
C ASP A 137 -19.39 -14.57 -10.06
N ARG A 138 -19.44 -14.40 -11.39
CA ARG A 138 -19.32 -13.10 -12.05
C ARG A 138 -20.57 -12.24 -11.88
N ASP A 139 -21.76 -12.83 -11.85
CA ASP A 139 -22.99 -12.06 -11.68
C ASP A 139 -23.06 -11.51 -10.25
N LEU A 140 -22.62 -12.33 -9.28
CA LEU A 140 -22.46 -11.90 -7.90
C LEU A 140 -21.40 -10.79 -7.75
N GLN A 141 -20.28 -10.86 -8.46
CA GLN A 141 -19.27 -9.77 -8.46
C GLN A 141 -19.90 -8.43 -8.89
N ILE A 142 -20.68 -8.45 -9.98
CA ILE A 142 -21.32 -7.25 -10.52
C ILE A 142 -22.34 -6.70 -9.52
N ASP A 143 -23.17 -7.55 -8.93
CA ASP A 143 -24.17 -7.14 -7.94
C ASP A 143 -23.51 -6.52 -6.70
N ILE A 144 -22.48 -7.16 -6.15
CA ILE A 144 -21.72 -6.64 -5.01
C ILE A 144 -21.08 -5.28 -5.35
N MET A 145 -20.44 -5.14 -6.51
CA MET A 145 -19.82 -3.87 -6.91
C MET A 145 -20.86 -2.76 -7.09
N ASN A 146 -22.08 -3.09 -7.53
CA ASN A 146 -23.18 -2.12 -7.60
C ASN A 146 -23.60 -1.64 -6.21
N GLN A 147 -23.65 -2.53 -5.23
CA GLN A 147 -23.99 -2.20 -3.84
C GLN A 147 -22.83 -1.48 -3.13
N MET A 148 -21.58 -1.82 -3.43
CA MET A 148 -20.40 -1.18 -2.83
C MET A 148 -20.36 0.33 -3.06
N ARG A 149 -20.93 0.85 -4.16
CA ARG A 149 -21.06 2.29 -4.39
C ARG A 149 -21.84 3.01 -3.28
N TYR A 150 -22.82 2.33 -2.67
CA TYR A 150 -23.57 2.86 -1.53
C TYR A 150 -22.75 2.83 -0.23
N PHE A 151 -21.99 1.76 -0.01
CA PHE A 151 -21.20 1.58 1.22
C PHE A 151 -19.87 2.35 1.22
N MET A 152 -19.30 2.66 0.06
CA MET A 152 -18.00 3.32 -0.07
C MET A 152 -17.85 4.60 0.78
N PRO A 153 -18.78 5.58 0.78
CA PRO A 153 -18.64 6.78 1.61
C PRO A 153 -18.62 6.46 3.12
N HIS A 154 -19.32 5.41 3.55
CA HIS A 154 -19.34 4.98 4.96
C HIS A 154 -18.00 4.37 5.37
N ILE A 155 -17.45 3.51 4.52
CA ILE A 155 -16.12 2.92 4.72
C ILE A 155 -15.06 4.01 4.76
N LEU A 156 -15.10 4.95 3.81
CA LEU A 156 -14.18 6.08 3.73
C LEU A 156 -14.22 6.95 5.01
N THR A 157 -15.41 7.18 5.56
CA THR A 157 -15.59 7.94 6.82
C THR A 157 -14.91 7.24 8.00
N LEU A 158 -14.97 5.90 8.05
CA LEU A 158 -14.33 5.12 9.12
C LEU A 158 -12.82 4.97 8.92
N SER A 159 -12.33 5.02 7.68
CA SER A 159 -10.93 4.82 7.33
C SER A 159 -10.14 6.11 7.12
N THR A 160 -10.73 7.28 7.37
CA THR A 160 -10.09 8.57 7.07
C THR A 160 -8.82 8.74 7.89
N SER A 161 -7.69 9.04 7.23
CA SER A 161 -6.38 9.14 7.88
C SER A 161 -5.47 10.21 7.24
N SER A 162 -6.05 11.17 6.51
CA SER A 162 -5.32 12.15 5.70
C SER A 162 -5.80 13.60 5.94
N PRO A 163 -5.68 14.15 7.16
CA PRO A 163 -6.15 15.50 7.47
C PRO A 163 -5.23 16.63 6.96
N PHE A 164 -4.08 16.30 6.37
CA PHE A 164 -3.06 17.24 5.88
C PHE A 164 -2.65 16.91 4.43
N TRP A 165 -2.17 17.88 3.66
CA TRP A 165 -1.68 17.74 2.29
C TRP A 165 -0.54 18.71 1.99
#